data_AF-A0A420TEM8-F1
#
_entry.id   AF-A0A420TEM8-F1
#
_cell.length_a   1.000
_cell.length_b   1.000
_cell.length_c   1.000
_cell.angle_alpha   90.00
_cell.angle_beta   90.00
_cell.angle_gamma   90.00
#
_symmetry.space_group_name_H-M   'P 1'
#
loop_
_entity.id
_entity.type
_entity.pdbx_description
1 polymer ?
#
loop_
_entity_poly.entity_id
_entity_poly.type
_entity_poly.pdbx_seq_one_letter_code
_entity_poly.pdbx_strand_id
1 'polypeptide(L)'
;MVRTKAPPRTLEERYPNDKYPNDKYPNDKYPNGPPQISLPRRLPLVSNNRIFNDHTGRPALMSWESSGVCPLPPLASWVFYMVHPDVPRDFDGCIFQNGLEDGEPQVRGGRFRWEFFFLPGATTEECHEHYRGELKARGTIWRHIRKVKRAMKLEKQKSHQPVEDDPVEESVSGLGSTKPESSSDEEAIANNQQLPGLVWPKHDRDCSFVMYRGWFFVYPHANIDCRGADGAAREIDIVTFDPINQEDEWGEDEVRTFDPMEHPIHVTRKKAREDYEQGVKEWMYRRICSHWERSADEATDDALKLDWQSW
;
A
#
# COMPACT_ATOMS: atom_id res chain seq x y z
N MET A 1 53.43 -12.95 15.67
CA MET A 1 53.05 -13.69 14.45
C MET A 1 52.43 -12.70 13.47
N VAL A 2 53.14 -12.36 12.41
CA VAL A 2 52.68 -11.41 11.38
C VAL A 2 51.73 -12.17 10.44
N ARG A 3 50.47 -11.72 10.35
CA ARG A 3 49.44 -12.33 9.51
C ARG A 3 49.52 -11.70 8.12
N THR A 4 50.20 -12.35 7.18
CA THR A 4 50.25 -11.94 5.78
C THR A 4 48.88 -12.18 5.13
N LYS A 5 48.26 -11.10 4.62
CA LYS A 5 47.03 -11.19 3.81
C LYS A 5 47.39 -11.76 2.44
N ALA A 6 46.78 -12.89 2.06
CA ALA A 6 46.87 -13.41 0.70
C ALA A 6 46.13 -12.47 -0.28
N PRO A 7 46.63 -12.30 -1.52
CA PRO A 7 45.99 -11.47 -2.53
C PRO A 7 44.63 -12.06 -2.98
N PRO A 8 43.69 -11.22 -3.44
CA PRO A 8 42.40 -11.67 -3.94
C PRO A 8 42.56 -12.49 -5.23
N ARG A 9 41.94 -13.68 -5.25
CA ARG A 9 41.90 -14.57 -6.43
C ARG A 9 41.10 -13.95 -7.57
N THR A 10 41.63 -14.07 -8.79
CA THR A 10 40.98 -13.62 -10.02
C THR A 10 39.71 -14.44 -10.30
N LEU A 11 38.83 -13.91 -11.15
CA LEU A 11 37.55 -14.56 -11.49
C LEU A 11 37.77 -15.92 -12.17
N GLU A 12 38.85 -16.03 -12.94
CA GLU A 12 39.28 -17.23 -13.66
C GLU A 12 39.76 -18.35 -12.71
N GLU A 13 40.38 -18.01 -11.57
CA GLU A 13 40.73 -18.97 -10.53
C GLU A 13 39.51 -19.47 -9.74
N ARG A 14 38.43 -18.68 -9.69
CA ARG A 14 37.16 -19.07 -9.05
C ARG A 14 36.30 -19.98 -9.94
N TYR A 15 36.45 -19.88 -11.25
CA TYR A 15 35.70 -20.67 -12.23
C TYR A 15 36.64 -21.24 -13.30
N PRO A 16 37.30 -22.39 -13.04
CA PRO A 16 38.13 -23.06 -14.03
C PRO A 16 37.25 -23.46 -15.23
N ASN A 17 37.61 -22.97 -16.42
CA ASN A 17 36.91 -23.26 -17.69
C ASN A 17 36.80 -24.76 -18.01
N ASP A 18 37.57 -25.61 -17.33
CA ASP A 18 37.59 -27.06 -17.56
C ASP A 18 36.39 -27.80 -16.92
N LYS A 19 35.59 -27.13 -16.07
CA LYS A 19 34.44 -27.76 -15.39
C LYS A 19 33.12 -27.72 -16.17
N TYR A 20 33.04 -26.95 -17.25
CA TYR A 20 31.84 -26.85 -18.08
C TYR A 20 32.23 -26.82 -19.56
N PRO A 21 32.19 -27.96 -20.28
CA PRO A 21 32.38 -27.97 -21.72
C PRO A 21 31.34 -27.05 -22.36
N ASN A 22 31.80 -26.06 -23.13
CA ASN A 22 30.98 -25.05 -23.81
C ASN A 22 30.06 -25.62 -24.91
N ASP A 23 29.99 -26.93 -25.09
CA ASP A 23 29.37 -27.56 -26.26
C ASP A 23 27.87 -27.90 -26.09
N LYS A 24 27.21 -27.40 -25.03
CA LYS A 24 25.80 -27.76 -24.75
C LYS A 24 24.76 -26.65 -24.96
N TYR A 25 25.16 -25.50 -25.52
CA TYR A 25 24.21 -24.46 -25.91
C TYR A 25 24.45 -24.05 -27.36
N PRO A 26 23.51 -24.28 -28.29
CA PRO A 26 23.61 -23.74 -29.63
C PRO A 26 23.66 -22.21 -29.55
N ASN A 27 24.64 -21.60 -30.21
CA ASN A 27 24.88 -20.15 -30.29
C ASN A 27 23.77 -19.37 -31.04
N ASP A 28 22.66 -20.01 -31.40
CA ASP A 28 21.61 -19.45 -32.25
C ASP A 28 20.47 -18.76 -31.49
N LYS A 29 20.69 -18.31 -30.24
CA LYS A 29 19.59 -17.75 -29.45
C LYS A 29 19.14 -16.34 -29.86
N TYR A 30 19.95 -15.60 -30.63
CA TYR A 30 19.60 -14.25 -31.10
C TYR A 30 20.29 -13.89 -32.43
N PRO A 31 19.68 -14.14 -33.61
CA PRO A 31 20.28 -13.84 -34.91
C PRO A 31 20.56 -12.35 -35.16
N ASN A 32 20.02 -11.45 -34.33
CA ASN A 32 20.20 -9.99 -34.42
C ASN A 32 20.92 -9.39 -33.20
N GLY A 33 21.65 -10.20 -32.42
CA GLY A 33 22.27 -9.77 -31.16
C GLY A 33 21.29 -9.73 -29.99
N PRO A 34 21.79 -9.62 -28.74
CA PRO A 34 20.93 -9.57 -27.56
C PRO A 34 19.94 -8.40 -27.68
N PRO A 35 18.66 -8.58 -27.31
CA PRO A 35 17.67 -7.52 -27.39
C PRO A 35 18.21 -6.31 -26.62
N GLN A 36 18.32 -5.16 -27.30
CA GLN A 36 18.56 -3.90 -26.61
C GLN A 36 17.33 -3.59 -25.77
N ILE A 37 17.38 -3.97 -24.50
CA ILE A 37 16.39 -3.57 -23.50
C ILE A 37 16.63 -2.08 -23.27
N SER A 38 15.97 -1.23 -24.05
CA SER A 38 15.89 0.19 -23.74
C SER A 38 14.97 0.33 -22.53
N LEU A 39 15.55 0.46 -21.34
CA LEU A 39 14.77 0.86 -20.18
C LEU A 39 14.22 2.27 -20.46
N PRO A 40 12.91 2.50 -20.27
CA PRO A 40 12.34 3.83 -20.46
C PRO A 40 13.09 4.84 -19.60
N ARG A 41 13.19 6.08 -20.10
CA ARG A 41 13.87 7.17 -19.41
C ARG A 41 13.23 7.32 -18.03
N ARG A 42 14.03 7.17 -16.96
CA ARG A 42 13.54 7.38 -15.59
C ARG A 42 13.01 8.81 -15.49
N LEU A 43 11.71 8.94 -15.28
CA LEU A 43 11.11 10.23 -14.95
C LEU A 43 11.59 10.65 -13.55
N PRO A 44 11.71 11.96 -13.30
CA PRO A 44 12.04 12.44 -11.96
C PRO A 44 10.96 11.99 -10.98
N LEU A 45 11.40 11.61 -9.78
CA LEU A 45 10.49 11.38 -8.66
C LEU A 45 9.97 12.75 -8.18
N VAL A 46 8.66 12.85 -8.03
CA VAL A 46 7.97 14.05 -7.56
C VAL A 46 7.28 13.72 -6.26
N SER A 47 7.59 14.48 -5.22
CA SER A 47 6.89 14.44 -3.93
C SER A 47 5.62 15.26 -4.03
N ASN A 48 4.49 14.66 -3.66
CA ASN A 48 3.18 15.31 -3.66
C ASN A 48 2.68 15.42 -2.23
N ASN A 49 2.23 16.61 -1.86
CA ASN A 49 1.61 16.91 -0.56
C ASN A 49 0.27 17.60 -0.83
N ARG A 50 -0.82 17.04 -0.32
CA ARG A 50 -2.19 17.57 -0.50
C ARG A 50 -2.88 17.68 0.85
N ILE A 51 -3.18 18.92 1.24
CA ILE A 51 -4.02 19.20 2.41
C ILE A 51 -5.47 18.87 2.07
N PHE A 52 -6.16 18.24 3.01
CA PHE A 52 -7.59 17.97 2.95
C PHE A 52 -8.23 18.16 4.33
N ASN A 53 -9.56 18.16 4.38
CA ASN A 53 -10.28 18.20 5.65
C ASN A 53 -10.67 16.77 6.05
N ASP A 54 -10.35 16.39 7.28
CA ASP A 54 -10.85 15.17 7.89
C ASP A 54 -12.37 15.23 8.11
N HIS A 55 -12.96 14.13 8.60
CA HIS A 55 -14.39 14.01 8.83
C HIS A 55 -14.92 14.97 9.91
N THR A 56 -14.04 15.56 10.72
CA THR A 56 -14.37 16.59 11.70
C THR A 56 -14.19 18.01 11.14
N GLY A 57 -13.69 18.14 9.92
CA GLY A 57 -13.40 19.41 9.26
C GLY A 57 -12.03 19.99 9.61
N ARG A 58 -11.17 19.27 10.32
CA ARG A 58 -9.81 19.73 10.65
C ARG A 58 -8.85 19.40 9.49
N PRO A 59 -7.78 20.20 9.32
CA PRO A 59 -6.80 19.95 8.28
C PRO A 59 -6.01 18.66 8.57
N ALA A 60 -5.90 17.83 7.54
CA ALA A 60 -5.08 16.63 7.47
C ALA A 60 -4.22 16.68 6.20
N LEU A 61 -3.20 15.83 6.12
CA LEU A 61 -2.27 15.78 4.99
C LEU A 61 -2.26 14.41 4.34
N MET A 62 -2.27 14.40 3.01
CA MET A 62 -2.01 13.21 2.20
C MET A 62 -0.74 13.42 1.37
N SER A 63 0.19 12.47 1.42
CA SER A 63 1.49 12.56 0.77
C SER A 63 1.78 11.31 -0.04
N TRP A 64 2.38 11.44 -1.22
CA TRP A 64 2.82 10.30 -2.03
C TRP A 64 3.89 10.72 -3.03
N GLU A 65 4.69 9.76 -3.46
CA GLU A 65 5.66 9.97 -4.52
C GLU A 65 5.14 9.45 -5.86
N SER A 66 5.48 10.15 -6.94
CA SER A 66 5.14 9.74 -8.30
C SER A 66 6.30 9.91 -9.27
N SER A 67 6.37 9.04 -10.28
CA SER A 67 7.25 9.25 -11.42
C SER A 67 6.63 10.27 -12.38
N GLY A 68 7.20 11.48 -12.43
CA GLY A 68 6.61 12.60 -13.17
C GLY A 68 5.38 13.21 -12.48
N VAL A 69 4.65 14.05 -13.23
CA VAL A 69 3.45 14.74 -12.74
C VAL A 69 2.28 13.76 -12.77
N CYS A 70 2.02 13.10 -11.65
CA CYS A 70 0.86 12.22 -11.46
C CYS A 70 0.04 12.71 -10.27
N PRO A 71 -1.06 13.44 -10.52
CA PRO A 71 -1.84 14.07 -9.45
C PRO A 71 -2.75 13.09 -8.71
N LEU A 72 -2.99 11.89 -9.25
CA LEU A 72 -3.86 10.90 -8.62
C LEU A 72 -3.13 10.23 -7.43
N PRO A 73 -3.62 10.40 -6.18
CA PRO A 73 -3.04 9.71 -5.04
C PRO A 73 -3.26 8.20 -5.17
N PRO A 74 -2.31 7.34 -4.78
CA PRO A 74 -2.54 5.89 -4.75
C PRO A 74 -3.69 5.47 -3.83
N LEU A 75 -4.41 4.38 -4.14
CA LEU A 75 -5.47 3.85 -3.27
C LEU A 75 -4.94 3.17 -2.01
N ALA A 76 -3.81 2.46 -2.12
CA ALA A 76 -3.17 1.86 -0.95
C ALA A 76 -2.65 2.96 -0.04
N SER A 77 -2.84 2.83 1.28
CA SER A 77 -2.44 3.88 2.21
C SER A 77 -1.87 3.40 3.53
N TRP A 78 -1.02 4.24 4.11
CA TRP A 78 -0.56 4.15 5.49
C TRP A 78 -1.07 5.36 6.27
N VAL A 79 -1.64 5.12 7.45
CA VAL A 79 -2.29 6.17 8.26
C VAL A 79 -1.50 6.41 9.53
N PHE A 80 -1.07 7.65 9.72
CA PHE A 80 -0.32 8.13 10.87
C PHE A 80 -1.09 9.22 11.61
N TYR A 81 -1.17 9.08 12.92
CA TYR A 81 -1.64 10.11 13.83
C TYR A 81 -0.46 10.82 14.46
N MET A 82 -0.35 12.12 14.20
CA MET A 82 0.67 12.99 14.76
C MET A 82 0.09 13.60 16.05
N VAL A 83 0.50 13.07 17.21
CA VAL A 83 -0.13 13.42 18.50
C VAL A 83 0.73 14.36 19.36
N HIS A 84 1.96 14.65 18.96
CA HIS A 84 2.76 15.63 19.69
C HIS A 84 2.26 17.06 19.39
N PRO A 85 2.10 17.95 20.39
CA PRO A 85 1.62 19.32 20.18
C PRO A 85 2.56 20.17 19.31
N ASP A 86 3.86 19.91 19.39
CA ASP A 86 4.90 20.67 18.67
C ASP A 86 5.26 20.08 17.30
N VAL A 87 4.32 19.40 16.63
CA VAL A 87 4.52 18.97 15.24
C VAL A 87 4.65 20.21 14.33
N PRO A 88 5.63 20.26 13.42
CA PRO A 88 5.83 21.43 12.54
C PRO A 88 4.59 21.80 11.75
N ARG A 89 4.32 23.11 11.60
CA ARG A 89 3.17 23.60 10.80
C ARG A 89 3.34 23.38 9.30
N ASP A 90 4.58 23.38 8.84
CA ASP A 90 5.02 23.10 7.49
C ASP A 90 5.38 21.62 7.30
N PHE A 91 4.71 20.73 8.02
CA PHE A 91 4.93 19.30 7.96
C PHE A 91 4.88 18.78 6.51
N ASP A 92 5.94 18.10 6.10
CA ASP A 92 6.06 17.44 4.81
C ASP A 92 6.06 15.93 5.02
N GLY A 93 4.98 15.28 4.60
CA GLY A 93 4.81 13.84 4.76
C GLY A 93 5.75 13.02 3.88
N CYS A 94 6.22 13.55 2.75
CA CYS A 94 7.24 12.88 1.94
C CYS A 94 8.61 12.94 2.62
N ILE A 95 8.94 14.02 3.34
CA ILE A 95 10.16 14.06 4.17
C ILE A 95 10.08 13.05 5.32
N PHE A 96 8.92 12.96 5.99
CA PHE A 96 8.70 11.96 7.03
C PHE A 96 8.86 10.54 6.49
N GLN A 97 8.21 10.21 5.37
CA GLN A 97 8.33 8.92 4.70
C GLN A 97 9.79 8.60 4.36
N ASN A 98 10.46 9.51 3.65
CA ASN A 98 11.86 9.33 3.27
C ASN A 98 12.78 9.17 4.48
N GLY A 99 12.48 9.85 5.58
CA GLY A 99 13.21 9.67 6.83
C GLY A 99 12.94 8.33 7.50
N LEU A 100 11.72 7.79 7.41
CA LEU A 100 11.40 6.46 7.92
C LEU A 100 12.09 5.36 7.11
N GLU A 101 12.25 5.56 5.80
CA GLU A 101 12.92 4.64 4.89
C GLU A 101 14.46 4.76 4.93
N ASP A 102 14.98 5.96 5.22
CA ASP A 102 16.40 6.32 5.36
C ASP A 102 17.24 6.00 4.12
N GLY A 103 16.70 6.32 2.94
CA GLY A 103 17.36 6.05 1.66
C GLY A 103 17.32 4.59 1.20
N GLU A 104 16.70 3.71 1.99
CA GLU A 104 16.42 2.33 1.64
C GLU A 104 14.92 2.15 1.40
N PRO A 105 14.40 2.52 0.22
CA PRO A 105 12.98 2.45 -0.04
C PRO A 105 12.48 1.01 0.06
N GLN A 106 11.19 0.85 0.40
CA GLN A 106 10.58 -0.46 0.38
C GLN A 106 10.58 -0.99 -1.05
N VAL A 107 11.38 -2.04 -1.29
CA VAL A 107 11.58 -2.63 -2.64
C VAL A 107 10.42 -3.52 -3.09
N ARG A 108 9.37 -3.65 -2.28
CA ARG A 108 8.18 -4.46 -2.57
C ARG A 108 6.92 -3.61 -2.41
N GLY A 109 5.89 -4.00 -3.18
CA GLY A 109 4.60 -3.32 -3.22
C GLY A 109 4.42 -2.40 -4.40
N GLY A 110 3.18 -1.96 -4.56
CA GLY A 110 2.77 -0.86 -5.40
C GLY A 110 2.98 0.49 -4.73
N ARG A 111 2.31 1.51 -5.27
CA ARG A 111 2.42 2.88 -4.74
C ARG A 111 1.52 3.05 -3.51
N PHE A 112 2.03 3.73 -2.50
CA PHE A 112 1.28 4.08 -1.30
C PHE A 112 1.13 5.59 -1.18
N ARG A 113 -0.04 6.01 -0.69
CA ARG A 113 -0.19 7.33 -0.07
C ARG A 113 -0.04 7.22 1.44
N TRP A 114 0.50 8.24 2.05
CA TRP A 114 0.63 8.39 3.49
C TRP A 114 -0.37 9.46 3.92
N GLU A 115 -1.20 9.13 4.88
CA GLU A 115 -2.17 10.07 5.45
C GLU A 115 -1.76 10.41 6.88
N PHE A 116 -1.72 11.70 7.17
CA PHE A 116 -1.33 12.25 8.45
C PHE A 116 -2.50 13.05 9.03
N PHE A 117 -2.96 12.63 10.21
CA PHE A 117 -3.97 13.33 10.99
C PHE A 117 -3.29 13.98 12.20
N PHE A 118 -3.58 15.25 12.46
CA PHE A 118 -2.94 16.03 13.52
C PHE A 118 -3.89 16.14 14.71
N LEU A 119 -3.67 15.33 15.74
CA LEU A 119 -4.49 15.25 16.94
C LEU A 119 -3.61 15.45 18.19
N PRO A 120 -3.19 16.69 18.46
CA PRO A 120 -2.23 16.97 19.53
C PRO A 120 -2.80 16.59 20.90
N GLY A 121 -2.06 15.78 21.65
CA GLY A 121 -2.43 15.28 22.97
C GLY A 121 -3.40 14.11 22.98
N ALA A 122 -3.82 13.61 21.81
CA ALA A 122 -4.82 12.56 21.74
C ALA A 122 -4.30 11.20 22.24
N THR A 123 -5.18 10.42 22.89
CA THR A 123 -4.90 9.04 23.26
C THR A 123 -5.08 8.09 22.07
N THR A 124 -4.64 6.84 22.24
CA THR A 124 -4.87 5.78 21.25
C THR A 124 -6.35 5.57 20.96
N GLU A 125 -7.19 5.59 21.99
CA GLU A 125 -8.64 5.41 21.88
C GLU A 125 -9.27 6.54 21.08
N GLU A 126 -8.86 7.79 21.33
CA GLU A 126 -9.33 8.95 20.57
C GLU A 126 -8.88 8.89 19.10
N CYS A 127 -7.65 8.43 18.83
CA CYS A 127 -7.16 8.19 17.47
C CYS A 127 -7.97 7.07 16.77
N HIS A 128 -8.33 6.00 17.49
CA HIS A 128 -9.14 4.91 16.96
C HIS A 128 -10.58 5.35 16.67
N GLU A 129 -11.21 6.13 17.57
CA GLU A 129 -12.52 6.73 17.32
C GLU A 129 -12.50 7.65 16.09
N HIS A 130 -11.45 8.47 15.98
CA HIS A 130 -11.24 9.30 14.79
C HIS A 130 -11.13 8.46 13.52
N TYR A 131 -10.34 7.37 13.55
CA TYR A 131 -10.18 6.46 12.41
C TYR A 131 -11.51 5.85 11.97
N ARG A 132 -12.36 5.45 12.92
CA ARG A 132 -13.71 4.95 12.64
C ARG A 132 -14.60 6.02 12.02
N GLY A 133 -14.46 7.27 12.46
CA GLY A 133 -15.13 8.43 11.86
C GLY A 133 -14.73 8.63 10.40
N GLU A 134 -13.43 8.59 10.10
CA GLU A 134 -12.90 8.63 8.73
C GLU A 134 -13.46 7.50 7.86
N LEU A 135 -13.42 6.26 8.36
CA LEU A 135 -13.98 5.11 7.67
C LEU A 135 -15.47 5.28 7.37
N LYS A 136 -16.24 5.86 8.29
CA LYS A 136 -17.66 6.12 8.10
C LYS A 136 -17.91 7.19 7.04
N ALA A 137 -17.12 8.27 7.04
CA ALA A 137 -17.26 9.37 6.09
C ALA A 137 -16.79 9.00 4.67
N ARG A 138 -15.65 8.30 4.57
CA ARG A 138 -14.95 8.05 3.29
C ARG A 138 -15.10 6.62 2.79
N GLY A 139 -15.64 5.71 3.60
CA GLY A 139 -15.71 4.30 3.29
C GLY A 139 -14.33 3.62 3.24
N THR A 140 -14.34 2.36 2.82
CA THR A 140 -13.12 1.56 2.65
C THR A 140 -12.53 1.74 1.24
N ILE A 141 -11.26 1.39 1.07
CA ILE A 141 -10.58 1.32 -0.24
C ILE A 141 -11.41 0.54 -1.28
N TRP A 142 -12.14 -0.49 -0.85
CA TRP A 142 -12.93 -1.34 -1.72
C TRP A 142 -14.07 -0.61 -2.43
N ARG A 143 -14.60 0.48 -1.84
CA ARG A 143 -15.60 1.31 -2.52
C ARG A 143 -15.03 1.88 -3.82
N HIS A 144 -13.83 2.44 -3.74
CA HIS A 144 -13.13 3.03 -4.89
C HIS A 144 -12.63 1.98 -5.88
N ILE A 145 -12.11 0.84 -5.39
CA ILE A 145 -11.74 -0.29 -6.26
C ILE A 145 -12.93 -0.74 -7.12
N ARG A 146 -14.13 -0.86 -6.52
CA ARG A 146 -15.35 -1.21 -7.28
C ARG A 146 -15.74 -0.11 -8.27
N LYS A 147 -15.63 1.17 -7.87
CA LYS A 147 -15.91 2.34 -8.74
C LYS A 147 -15.06 2.28 -10.01
N VAL A 148 -13.75 2.06 -9.88
CA VAL A 148 -12.83 1.93 -11.03
C VAL A 148 -13.15 0.70 -11.87
N LYS A 149 -13.34 -0.47 -11.25
CA LYS A 149 -13.65 -1.70 -12.00
C LYS A 149 -14.93 -1.56 -12.84
N ARG A 150 -15.96 -0.88 -12.31
CA ARG A 150 -17.19 -0.54 -13.06
C ARG A 150 -16.88 0.38 -14.24
N ALA A 151 -16.11 1.45 -14.02
CA ALA A 151 -15.72 2.40 -15.07
C ALA A 151 -14.92 1.74 -16.20
N MET A 152 -13.92 0.91 -15.86
CA MET A 152 -13.14 0.14 -16.83
C MET A 152 -14.00 -0.79 -17.68
N LYS A 153 -15.02 -1.43 -17.08
CA LYS A 153 -15.95 -2.29 -17.81
C LYS A 153 -16.79 -1.49 -18.82
N LEU A 154 -17.28 -0.32 -18.41
CA LEU A 154 -18.04 0.57 -19.30
C LEU A 154 -17.18 1.07 -20.46
N GLU A 155 -15.93 1.43 -20.22
CA GLU A 155 -15.00 1.89 -21.26
C GLU A 155 -14.67 0.77 -22.28
N LYS A 156 -14.51 -0.46 -21.79
CA LYS A 156 -14.36 -1.63 -22.67
C LYS A 156 -15.62 -1.87 -23.51
N GLN A 157 -16.81 -1.67 -22.96
CA GLN A 157 -18.06 -1.83 -23.71
C GLN A 157 -18.23 -0.75 -24.79
N LYS A 158 -17.84 0.51 -24.52
CA LYS A 158 -17.84 1.59 -25.52
C LYS A 158 -16.88 1.33 -26.66
N SER A 159 -15.67 0.84 -26.36
CA SER A 159 -14.67 0.51 -27.39
C SER A 159 -15.00 -0.73 -28.22
N HIS A 160 -15.95 -1.56 -27.78
CA HIS A 160 -16.42 -2.76 -28.50
C HIS A 160 -17.82 -2.58 -29.12
N GLN A 161 -18.33 -1.35 -29.24
CA GLN A 161 -19.52 -1.12 -30.08
C GLN A 161 -19.18 -1.42 -31.55
N PRO A 162 -19.97 -2.25 -32.25
CA PRO A 162 -19.81 -2.45 -33.68
C PRO A 162 -20.11 -1.14 -34.38
N VAL A 163 -19.28 -0.79 -35.37
CA VAL A 163 -19.66 0.17 -36.41
C VAL A 163 -21.00 -0.30 -36.97
N GLU A 164 -22.00 0.57 -36.95
CA GLU A 164 -23.33 0.32 -37.49
C GLU A 164 -23.22 -0.09 -38.97
N ASP A 165 -23.65 -1.32 -39.28
CA ASP A 165 -24.25 -1.70 -40.55
C ASP A 165 -25.54 -2.46 -40.21
N ASP A 166 -26.66 -1.75 -40.34
CA ASP A 166 -28.09 -2.12 -40.49
C ASP A 166 -28.77 -3.27 -39.69
N PRO A 167 -30.09 -3.15 -39.43
CA PRO A 167 -30.81 -3.95 -38.45
C PRO A 167 -31.32 -5.27 -39.02
N VAL A 168 -31.13 -6.36 -38.29
CA VAL A 168 -31.97 -7.56 -38.44
C VAL A 168 -32.41 -8.05 -37.08
N GLU A 169 -33.72 -8.16 -36.95
CA GLU A 169 -34.46 -8.64 -35.79
C GLU A 169 -34.17 -10.10 -35.41
N GLU A 170 -34.65 -10.41 -34.20
CA GLU A 170 -35.15 -11.68 -33.69
C GLU A 170 -34.35 -12.42 -32.60
N SER A 171 -34.88 -12.22 -31.38
CA SER A 171 -35.55 -13.26 -30.57
C SER A 171 -34.72 -14.25 -29.72
N VAL A 172 -34.95 -14.11 -28.39
CA VAL A 172 -35.30 -15.19 -27.41
C VAL A 172 -34.14 -16.15 -27.05
N SER A 173 -33.79 -16.52 -25.82
CA SER A 173 -34.38 -16.55 -24.47
C SER A 173 -33.27 -16.95 -23.48
N GLY A 174 -33.51 -16.83 -22.18
CA GLY A 174 -33.06 -17.88 -21.24
C GLY A 174 -32.19 -17.48 -20.05
N LEU A 175 -32.87 -17.08 -18.96
CA LEU A 175 -32.67 -17.59 -17.60
C LEU A 175 -31.30 -17.42 -16.91
N GLY A 176 -31.27 -16.55 -15.90
CA GLY A 176 -30.18 -16.46 -14.94
C GLY A 176 -30.41 -15.39 -13.88
N SER A 177 -31.54 -15.49 -13.16
CA SER A 177 -31.91 -14.60 -12.07
C SER A 177 -30.84 -14.63 -10.97
N THR A 178 -29.98 -13.62 -10.94
CA THR A 178 -29.21 -13.24 -9.76
C THR A 178 -29.75 -11.88 -9.33
N LYS A 179 -30.32 -11.84 -8.12
CA LYS A 179 -30.77 -10.61 -7.46
C LYS A 179 -29.66 -9.55 -7.59
N PRO A 180 -29.91 -8.38 -8.19
CA PRO A 180 -29.05 -7.24 -7.95
C PRO A 180 -29.34 -6.80 -6.52
N GLU A 181 -28.36 -6.95 -5.64
CA GLU A 181 -28.40 -6.32 -4.32
C GLU A 181 -28.64 -4.82 -4.52
N SER A 182 -29.84 -4.41 -4.11
CA SER A 182 -30.29 -3.08 -3.73
C SER A 182 -29.46 -1.91 -4.28
N SER A 183 -29.94 -1.39 -5.39
CA SER A 183 -29.74 -0.03 -5.86
C SER A 183 -29.95 0.98 -4.72
N SER A 184 -28.85 1.54 -4.22
CA SER A 184 -28.80 2.89 -3.63
C SER A 184 -27.48 3.60 -3.99
N ASP A 185 -26.84 3.17 -5.09
CA ASP A 185 -25.57 3.72 -5.60
C ASP A 185 -25.80 4.80 -6.69
N GLU A 186 -27.03 5.30 -6.86
CA GLU A 186 -27.34 6.33 -7.88
C GLU A 186 -26.69 7.71 -7.60
N GLU A 187 -26.03 7.91 -6.45
CA GLU A 187 -25.23 9.11 -6.20
C GLU A 187 -23.80 9.09 -6.79
N ALA A 188 -23.35 7.97 -7.37
CA ALA A 188 -21.92 7.77 -7.63
C ALA A 188 -21.38 8.33 -8.97
N ILE A 189 -22.19 9.04 -9.77
CA ILE A 189 -21.73 9.62 -11.05
C ILE A 189 -21.40 11.12 -10.92
N ALA A 190 -21.81 11.79 -9.83
CA ALA A 190 -21.75 13.25 -9.75
C ALA A 190 -20.58 13.86 -8.93
N ASN A 191 -19.78 13.09 -8.19
CA ASN A 191 -18.68 13.65 -7.40
C ASN A 191 -17.36 12.85 -7.53
N ASN A 192 -16.51 13.27 -8.48
CA ASN A 192 -15.10 12.84 -8.62
C ASN A 192 -14.16 13.58 -7.64
N GLN A 193 -14.67 13.98 -6.48
CA GLN A 193 -13.93 14.75 -5.46
C GLN A 193 -13.93 14.06 -4.09
N GLN A 194 -14.34 12.78 -4.02
CA GLN A 194 -14.38 12.09 -2.74
C GLN A 194 -12.97 11.62 -2.37
N LEU A 195 -12.58 11.88 -1.12
CA LEU A 195 -11.31 11.37 -0.63
C LEU A 195 -11.26 9.85 -0.76
N PRO A 196 -10.14 9.27 -1.21
CA PRO A 196 -10.03 7.83 -1.32
C PRO A 196 -10.28 7.16 0.03
N GLY A 197 -10.86 5.96 0.00
CA GLY A 197 -11.23 5.21 1.21
C GLY A 197 -10.00 4.69 1.96
N LEU A 198 -10.19 4.29 3.21
CA LEU A 198 -9.11 3.76 4.06
C LEU A 198 -8.94 2.24 3.94
N VAL A 199 -7.73 1.76 4.27
CA VAL A 199 -7.39 0.34 4.19
C VAL A 199 -8.29 -0.48 5.11
N TRP A 200 -8.90 -1.52 4.56
CA TRP A 200 -9.75 -2.44 5.30
C TRP A 200 -9.71 -3.82 4.63
N PRO A 201 -8.77 -4.70 4.98
CA PRO A 201 -8.65 -6.01 4.35
C PRO A 201 -9.95 -6.80 4.48
N LYS A 202 -10.35 -7.47 3.40
CA LYS A 202 -11.61 -8.23 3.35
C LYS A 202 -11.46 -9.67 3.81
N HIS A 203 -10.27 -10.22 3.65
CA HIS A 203 -10.01 -11.63 3.93
C HIS A 203 -9.09 -11.70 5.13
N ASP A 204 -9.49 -12.48 6.13
CA ASP A 204 -8.74 -12.62 7.37
C ASP A 204 -7.31 -13.15 7.14
N ARG A 205 -7.11 -13.97 6.11
CA ARG A 205 -5.78 -14.41 5.63
C ARG A 205 -4.84 -13.28 5.21
N ASP A 206 -5.38 -12.11 4.82
CA ASP A 206 -4.56 -10.94 4.50
C ASP A 206 -3.90 -10.35 5.77
N CYS A 207 -4.37 -10.80 6.94
CA CYS A 207 -4.07 -10.29 8.28
C CYS A 207 -3.81 -11.39 9.32
N SER A 208 -3.73 -12.68 8.94
CA SER A 208 -3.68 -13.78 9.93
C SER A 208 -2.47 -13.71 10.85
N PHE A 209 -1.34 -13.17 10.37
CA PHE A 209 -0.13 -12.97 11.17
C PHE A 209 -0.19 -11.78 12.14
N VAL A 210 -1.25 -10.95 12.10
CA VAL A 210 -1.49 -9.87 13.08
C VAL A 210 -2.70 -10.10 13.97
N MET A 211 -3.57 -11.06 13.65
CA MET A 211 -4.79 -11.34 14.44
C MET A 211 -5.82 -10.20 14.46
N TYR A 212 -5.61 -9.13 13.70
CA TYR A 212 -6.47 -7.93 13.66
C TYR A 212 -6.70 -7.48 12.23
N ARG A 213 -7.90 -7.02 11.92
CA ARG A 213 -8.26 -6.55 10.58
C ARG A 213 -7.84 -5.09 10.34
N GLY A 214 -7.91 -4.26 11.37
CA GLY A 214 -7.61 -2.83 11.30
C GLY A 214 -6.26 -2.46 11.87
N TRP A 215 -5.61 -1.44 11.29
CA TRP A 215 -4.41 -0.84 11.86
C TRP A 215 -4.21 0.64 11.49
N PHE A 216 -3.46 1.35 12.33
CA PHE A 216 -2.86 2.65 12.06
C PHE A 216 -1.64 2.86 12.95
N PHE A 217 -0.91 3.96 12.73
CA PHE A 217 0.27 4.33 13.50
C PHE A 217 0.02 5.58 14.33
N VAL A 218 0.57 5.65 15.54
CA VAL A 218 0.59 6.86 16.37
C VAL A 218 2.04 7.28 16.56
N TYR A 219 2.33 8.53 16.19
CA TYR A 219 3.65 9.13 16.28
C TYR A 219 3.70 10.16 17.41
N PRO A 220 4.37 9.85 18.54
CA PRO A 220 4.32 10.68 19.75
C PRO A 220 5.41 11.75 19.83
N HIS A 221 6.26 11.92 18.80
CA HIS A 221 7.43 12.79 18.89
C HIS A 221 7.25 14.13 18.14
N ALA A 222 7.85 15.21 18.65
CA ALA A 222 7.87 16.52 17.99
C ALA A 222 8.72 16.52 16.72
N ASN A 223 9.92 15.95 16.82
CA ASN A 223 10.87 15.92 15.73
C ASN A 223 10.50 14.76 14.79
N ILE A 224 10.15 15.12 13.56
CA ILE A 224 9.64 14.24 12.52
C ILE A 224 10.75 13.58 11.69
N ASP A 225 12.00 14.00 11.89
CA ASP A 225 13.14 13.45 11.18
C ASP A 225 13.50 12.08 11.76
N CYS A 226 13.13 11.06 11.01
CA CYS A 226 13.44 9.68 11.31
C CYS A 226 14.78 9.21 10.72
N ARG A 227 15.63 10.07 10.14
CA ARG A 227 16.93 9.66 9.56
C ARG A 227 18.02 9.39 10.59
N GLY A 228 19.00 8.57 10.22
CA GLY A 228 20.16 8.26 11.06
C GLY A 228 19.80 7.46 12.33
N ALA A 229 20.77 7.31 13.23
CA ALA A 229 20.63 6.45 14.41
C ALA A 229 19.52 6.91 15.37
N ASP A 230 19.47 8.21 15.68
CA ASP A 230 18.46 8.78 16.58
C ASP A 230 17.05 8.63 15.97
N GLY A 231 16.93 8.90 14.67
CA GLY A 231 15.69 8.75 13.93
C GLY A 231 15.23 7.30 13.84
N ALA A 232 16.14 6.35 13.62
CA ALA A 232 15.86 4.92 13.61
C ALA A 232 15.30 4.43 14.96
N ALA A 233 15.83 4.95 16.07
CA ALA A 233 15.43 4.59 17.41
C ALA A 233 14.12 5.22 17.89
N ARG A 234 13.52 6.15 17.12
CA ARG A 234 12.25 6.79 17.49
C ARG A 234 11.15 5.76 17.60
N GLU A 235 10.36 5.84 18.66
CA GLU A 235 9.30 4.89 18.91
C GLU A 235 8.00 5.34 18.25
N ILE A 236 7.33 4.42 17.57
CA ILE A 236 6.05 4.63 16.92
C ILE A 236 5.14 3.50 17.42
N ASP A 237 3.94 3.89 17.83
CA ASP A 237 2.93 2.94 18.27
C ASP A 237 2.21 2.40 17.05
N ILE A 238 2.16 1.07 16.95
CA ILE A 238 1.32 0.37 15.99
C ILE A 238 0.05 -0.02 16.74
N VAL A 239 -1.07 0.54 16.30
CA VAL A 239 -2.37 0.25 16.88
C VAL A 239 -3.08 -0.71 15.95
N THR A 240 -3.46 -1.87 16.47
CA THR A 240 -4.25 -2.89 15.77
C THR A 240 -5.59 -3.07 16.47
N PHE A 241 -6.65 -3.30 15.72
CA PHE A 241 -8.01 -3.38 16.25
C PHE A 241 -8.90 -4.22 15.33
N ASP A 242 -10.12 -4.53 15.79
CA ASP A 242 -11.04 -5.45 15.12
C ASP A 242 -10.44 -6.88 15.03
N PRO A 243 -10.36 -7.59 16.18
CA PRO A 243 -9.70 -8.89 16.25
C PRO A 243 -10.40 -9.92 15.36
N ILE A 244 -9.59 -10.82 14.81
CA ILE A 244 -10.00 -11.92 13.96
C ILE A 244 -10.03 -13.18 14.82
N ASN A 245 -11.14 -13.90 14.80
CA ASN A 245 -11.21 -15.19 15.47
C ASN A 245 -10.34 -16.22 14.72
N GLN A 246 -9.35 -16.77 15.41
CA GLN A 246 -8.41 -17.76 14.88
C GLN A 246 -8.67 -19.17 15.41
N GLU A 247 -9.87 -19.47 15.93
CA GLU A 247 -10.25 -20.78 16.46
C GLU A 247 -9.83 -21.96 15.57
N ASP A 248 -9.86 -21.81 14.24
CA ASP A 248 -9.51 -22.87 13.29
C ASP A 248 -8.01 -22.92 12.89
N GLU A 249 -7.20 -21.91 13.24
CA GLU A 249 -5.77 -21.82 12.88
C GLU A 249 -4.82 -22.39 13.94
N TRP A 250 -5.28 -22.52 15.19
CA TRP A 250 -4.47 -23.01 16.31
C TRP A 250 -4.72 -24.51 16.54
N GLY A 251 -3.64 -25.29 16.68
CA GLY A 251 -3.76 -26.70 17.08
C GLY A 251 -4.32 -26.82 18.50
N GLU A 252 -5.11 -27.87 18.77
CA GLU A 252 -5.76 -28.12 20.07
C GLU A 252 -4.79 -28.14 21.27
N ASP A 253 -3.48 -28.34 21.01
CA ASP A 253 -2.41 -28.45 22.00
C ASP A 253 -1.57 -27.17 22.19
N GLU A 254 -1.84 -26.07 21.47
CA GLU A 254 -1.09 -24.83 21.63
C GLU A 254 -1.64 -23.94 22.75
N VAL A 255 -0.81 -23.68 23.77
CA VAL A 255 -1.14 -22.74 24.85
C VAL A 255 -1.13 -21.32 24.29
N ARG A 256 -2.32 -20.72 24.13
CA ARG A 256 -2.45 -19.30 23.76
C ARG A 256 -1.78 -18.42 24.81
N THR A 257 -0.71 -17.72 24.41
CA THR A 257 -0.03 -16.73 25.26
C THR A 257 -0.68 -15.34 25.19
N PHE A 258 -1.52 -15.11 24.18
CA PHE A 258 -2.24 -13.87 23.94
C PHE A 258 -3.57 -14.17 23.23
N ASP A 259 -4.68 -13.62 23.72
CA ASP A 259 -5.99 -13.73 23.07
C ASP A 259 -6.41 -12.36 22.48
N PRO A 260 -6.45 -12.21 21.14
CA PRO A 260 -6.85 -10.95 20.51
C PRO A 260 -8.31 -10.57 20.81
N MET A 261 -9.17 -11.53 21.14
CA MET A 261 -10.57 -11.26 21.45
C MET A 261 -10.75 -10.57 22.81
N GLU A 262 -9.81 -10.77 23.74
CA GLU A 262 -9.78 -10.05 25.04
C GLU A 262 -9.17 -8.65 24.92
N HIS A 263 -8.54 -8.34 23.77
CA HIS A 263 -7.83 -7.10 23.51
C HIS A 263 -8.33 -6.43 22.21
N PRO A 264 -9.58 -5.90 22.18
CA PRO A 264 -10.20 -5.38 20.97
C PRO A 264 -9.43 -4.22 20.30
N ILE A 265 -8.59 -3.54 21.08
CA ILE A 265 -7.56 -2.61 20.61
C ILE A 265 -6.26 -3.05 21.27
N HIS A 266 -5.22 -3.25 20.47
CA HIS A 266 -3.90 -3.64 20.92
C HIS A 266 -2.84 -2.67 20.39
N VAL A 267 -1.91 -2.29 21.27
CA VAL A 267 -0.84 -1.34 20.94
C VAL A 267 0.50 -2.04 21.10
N THR A 268 1.30 -2.01 20.04
CA THR A 268 2.70 -2.44 20.10
C THR A 268 3.61 -1.25 19.79
N ARG A 269 4.49 -0.90 20.73
CA ARG A 269 5.51 0.12 20.52
C ARG A 269 6.71 -0.47 19.78
N LYS A 270 7.13 0.16 18.69
CA LYS A 270 8.28 -0.28 17.88
C LYS A 270 9.14 0.89 17.49
N LYS A 271 10.45 0.65 17.35
CA LYS A 271 11.35 1.63 16.73
C LYS A 271 10.99 1.83 15.26
N ALA A 272 11.22 3.04 14.75
CA ALA A 272 11.00 3.41 13.37
C ALA A 272 11.73 2.44 12.43
N ARG A 273 13.00 2.16 12.75
CA ARG A 273 13.81 1.12 12.12
C ARG A 273 14.59 0.34 13.18
N GLU A 274 14.53 -0.97 13.09
CA GLU A 274 15.29 -1.89 13.92
C GLU A 274 15.58 -3.15 13.11
N ASP A 275 16.74 -3.76 13.35
CA ASP A 275 17.15 -4.97 12.67
C ASP A 275 16.20 -6.15 12.99
N TYR A 276 16.25 -7.18 12.15
CA TYR A 276 15.60 -8.47 12.39
C TYR A 276 14.11 -8.41 12.75
N GLU A 277 13.31 -7.71 11.93
CA GLU A 277 11.84 -7.82 11.96
C GLU A 277 11.12 -7.09 13.09
N GLN A 278 11.83 -6.21 13.80
CA GLN A 278 11.29 -5.57 15.00
C GLN A 278 10.79 -4.14 14.79
N GLY A 279 11.24 -3.46 13.73
CA GLY A 279 10.87 -2.07 13.45
C GLY A 279 9.56 -1.88 12.68
N VAL A 280 9.07 -0.63 12.68
CA VAL A 280 7.85 -0.21 11.98
C VAL A 280 7.97 -0.40 10.46
N LYS A 281 9.10 -0.03 9.87
CA LYS A 281 9.38 -0.21 8.44
C LYS A 281 9.20 -1.67 8.00
N GLU A 282 9.71 -2.62 8.77
CA GLU A 282 9.62 -4.05 8.47
C GLU A 282 8.22 -4.61 8.79
N TRP A 283 7.57 -4.08 9.84
CA TRP A 283 6.15 -4.36 10.07
C TRP A 283 5.34 -4.00 8.83
N MET A 284 5.48 -2.79 8.29
CA MET A 284 4.80 -2.36 7.08
C MET A 284 5.13 -3.28 5.88
N TYR A 285 6.42 -3.54 5.64
CA TYR A 285 6.90 -4.39 4.54
C TYR A 285 6.18 -5.75 4.46
N ARG A 286 5.94 -6.40 5.60
CA ARG A 286 5.25 -7.69 5.66
C ARG A 286 3.77 -7.65 5.26
N ARG A 287 3.11 -6.49 5.33
CA ARG A 287 1.68 -6.32 4.98
C ARG A 287 1.47 -5.90 3.52
N ILE A 288 2.54 -5.54 2.82
CA ILE A 288 2.45 -4.98 1.47
C ILE A 288 2.11 -6.03 0.42
N CYS A 289 2.40 -7.32 0.63
CA CYS A 289 2.09 -8.36 -0.37
C CYS A 289 0.72 -9.02 -0.17
N SER A 290 -0.26 -8.29 0.36
CA SER A 290 -1.61 -8.82 0.62
C SER A 290 -2.58 -8.51 -0.51
N HIS A 291 -3.69 -9.24 -0.60
CA HIS A 291 -4.67 -9.09 -1.69
C HIS A 291 -5.27 -7.67 -1.77
N TRP A 292 -5.44 -7.00 -0.63
CA TRP A 292 -5.94 -5.63 -0.58
C TRP A 292 -5.02 -4.63 -1.29
N GLU A 293 -3.70 -4.81 -1.15
CA GLU A 293 -2.69 -3.92 -1.72
C GLU A 293 -2.67 -4.05 -3.23
N ARG A 294 -2.54 -5.28 -3.74
CA ARG A 294 -2.56 -5.57 -5.17
C ARG A 294 -3.83 -5.04 -5.83
N SER A 295 -4.99 -5.25 -5.19
CA SER A 295 -6.27 -4.76 -5.69
C SER A 295 -6.34 -3.23 -5.74
N ALA A 296 -5.68 -2.55 -4.79
CA ALA A 296 -5.63 -1.10 -4.72
C ALA A 296 -4.66 -0.52 -5.77
N ASP A 297 -3.50 -1.15 -5.98
CA ASP A 297 -2.52 -0.73 -6.98
C ASP A 297 -3.07 -0.94 -8.40
N GLU A 298 -3.66 -2.10 -8.69
CA GLU A 298 -4.35 -2.37 -9.98
C GLU A 298 -5.44 -1.34 -10.26
N ALA A 299 -6.26 -1.00 -9.26
CA ALA A 299 -7.31 0.01 -9.41
C ALA A 299 -6.74 1.43 -9.55
N THR A 300 -5.58 1.73 -8.97
CA THR A 300 -4.89 3.01 -9.18
C THR A 300 -4.40 3.12 -10.62
N ASP A 301 -3.78 2.07 -11.15
CA ASP A 301 -3.34 2.01 -12.56
C ASP A 301 -4.49 2.12 -13.54
N ASP A 302 -5.59 1.43 -13.27
CA ASP A 302 -6.77 1.49 -14.12
C ASP A 302 -7.43 2.88 -14.08
N ALA A 303 -7.47 3.55 -12.93
CA ALA A 303 -7.94 4.93 -12.84
C ALA A 303 -7.05 5.89 -13.64
N LEU A 304 -5.73 5.69 -13.65
CA LEU A 304 -4.80 6.45 -14.47
C LEU A 304 -5.04 6.23 -15.97
N LYS A 305 -5.33 5.00 -16.40
CA LYS A 305 -5.70 4.69 -17.81
C LYS A 305 -7.02 5.32 -18.23
N LEU A 306 -7.89 5.64 -17.27
CA LEU A 306 -9.14 6.37 -17.48
C LEU A 306 -8.95 7.89 -17.34
N ASP A 307 -7.71 8.39 -17.27
CA ASP A 307 -7.35 9.80 -17.10
C ASP A 307 -7.91 10.46 -15.84
N TRP A 308 -8.18 9.67 -14.78
CA TRP A 308 -8.64 10.22 -13.51
C TRP A 308 -7.54 11.07 -12.86
N GLN A 309 -7.93 12.26 -12.40
CA GLN A 309 -7.03 13.20 -11.71
C GLN A 309 -7.24 13.20 -10.18
N SER A 310 -8.35 12.63 -9.71
CA SER A 310 -8.71 12.46 -8.30
C SER A 310 -9.73 11.32 -8.13
N TRP A 311 -10.05 10.98 -6.87
CA TRP A 311 -10.98 9.91 -6.49
C TRP A 311 -12.45 10.37 -6.39
#